data_AF-A0A966PP03-F1
#
_entry.id   AF-A0A966PP03-F1
#
_cell.length_a   1.000
_cell.length_b   1.000
_cell.length_c   1.000
_cell.angle_alpha   90.00
_cell.angle_beta   90.00
_cell.angle_gamma   90.00
#
_symmetry.space_group_name_H-M   'P 1'
#
loop_
_entity.id
_entity.type
_entity.pdbx_description
1 polymer ?
#
loop_
_entity_poly.entity_id
_entity_poly.type
_entity_poly.pdbx_seq_one_letter_code
_entity_poly.pdbx_strand_id
1 'polypeptide(L)'
;MDGGKSYKKFLTYGLQWTDKNYIWYVEGRQVHKLSRPIPSAPMFIEFGQGLPEGGLLKDFPNPKMGPEPMQVDWVKVFKIP
;
A
#
# COMPACT_ATOMS: atom_id res chain seq x y z
N MET A 1 -1.77 -10.94 8.50
CA MET A 1 -0.92 -9.74 8.32
C MET A 1 -1.76 -8.55 8.73
N ASP A 2 -1.31 -7.76 9.70
CA ASP A 2 -2.00 -6.56 10.23
C ASP A 2 -1.98 -5.37 9.23
N GLY A 3 -2.00 -5.64 7.92
CA GLY A 3 -1.91 -4.63 6.85
C GLY A 3 -3.10 -3.65 6.75
N GLY A 4 -4.01 -3.69 7.73
CA GLY A 4 -5.18 -2.83 7.84
C GLY A 4 -5.33 -2.12 9.19
N LYS A 5 -4.34 -2.17 10.10
CA LYS A 5 -4.35 -1.28 11.28
C LYS A 5 -4.02 0.13 10.83
N SER A 6 -4.96 1.06 11.00
CA SER A 6 -4.66 2.49 10.93
C SER A 6 -3.77 2.86 12.11
N TYR A 7 -2.56 3.29 11.80
CA TYR A 7 -1.64 3.82 12.81
C TYR A 7 -1.83 5.34 12.81
N LYS A 8 -2.03 5.94 13.99
CA LYS A 8 -2.06 7.41 14.16
C LYS A 8 -0.66 8.04 13.99
N LYS A 9 0.13 7.55 13.04
CA LYS A 9 1.49 7.98 12.71
C LYS A 9 1.85 7.57 11.28
N PHE A 10 2.82 8.26 10.69
CA PHE A 10 3.42 7.84 9.43
C PHE A 10 4.21 6.55 9.59
N LEU A 11 4.09 5.68 8.59
CA LEU A 11 4.91 4.49 8.41
C LEU A 11 5.58 4.53 7.03
N THR A 12 6.75 3.92 6.93
CA THR A 12 7.49 3.74 5.70
C THR A 12 7.15 2.39 5.09
N TYR A 13 6.54 2.42 3.91
CA TYR A 13 6.26 1.25 3.09
C TYR A 13 7.24 1.18 1.92
N GLY A 14 7.70 -0.02 1.58
CA GLY A 14 8.60 -0.25 0.46
C GLY A 14 8.12 -1.37 -0.44
N LEU A 15 8.21 -1.17 -1.75
CA LEU A 15 8.06 -2.20 -2.75
C LEU A 15 9.36 -2.26 -3.56
N GLN A 16 10.11 -3.35 -3.42
CA GLN A 16 11.19 -3.67 -4.33
C GLN A 16 10.65 -4.57 -5.43
N TRP A 17 10.76 -4.09 -6.66
CA TRP A 17 10.32 -4.79 -7.84
C TRP A 17 11.52 -5.11 -8.73
N THR A 18 11.86 -6.39 -8.86
CA THR A 18 12.90 -6.89 -9.79
C THR A 18 12.29 -7.66 -10.97
N ASP A 19 13.13 -8.17 -11.86
CA ASP A 19 12.79 -9.11 -12.93
C ASP A 19 12.16 -10.44 -12.47
N LYS A 20 12.31 -10.82 -11.19
CA LYS A 20 11.94 -12.13 -10.66
C LYS A 20 11.00 -12.06 -9.46
N ASN A 21 11.02 -10.95 -8.72
CA ASN A 21 10.34 -10.86 -7.45
C ASN A 21 9.68 -9.50 -7.20
N TYR A 22 8.63 -9.56 -6.40
CA TYR A 22 8.16 -8.45 -5.60
C TYR A 22 8.51 -8.71 -4.14
N ILE A 23 9.07 -7.72 -3.45
CA ILE A 23 9.42 -7.79 -2.03
C ILE A 23 8.83 -6.58 -1.34
N TRP A 24 8.08 -6.81 -0.27
CA TRP A 24 7.42 -5.75 0.51
C TRP A 24 8.12 -5.53 1.83
N TYR A 25 8.21 -4.25 2.19
CA TYR A 25 8.83 -3.78 3.43
C TYR A 25 7.86 -2.91 4.21
N VAL A 26 7.92 -3.03 5.54
CA VAL A 26 7.28 -2.10 6.49
C VAL A 26 8.36 -1.68 7.47
N GLU A 27 8.58 -0.37 7.61
CA GLU A 27 9.64 0.18 8.48
C GLU A 27 11.02 -0.42 8.17
N GLY A 28 11.32 -0.61 6.88
CA GLY A 28 12.59 -1.19 6.41
C GLY A 28 12.75 -2.69 6.61
N ARG A 29 11.79 -3.39 7.25
CA ARG A 29 11.83 -4.85 7.45
C ARG A 29 11.05 -5.56 6.36
N GLN A 30 11.63 -6.60 5.77
CA GLN A 30 10.94 -7.45 4.81
C GLN A 30 9.77 -8.17 5.49
N VAL A 31 8.56 -8.01 4.96
CA VAL A 31 7.34 -8.66 5.47
C VAL A 31 6.75 -9.69 4.51
N HIS A 32 7.07 -9.59 3.22
CA HIS A 32 6.58 -10.52 2.20
C HIS A 32 7.49 -10.58 0.97
N LYS A 33 7.46 -11.72 0.26
CA LYS A 33 8.13 -11.93 -1.01
C LYS A 33 7.26 -12.81 -1.91
N LEU A 34 7.13 -12.41 -3.17
CA LEU A 34 6.37 -13.12 -4.20
C LEU A 34 7.22 -13.32 -5.45
N SER A 35 7.34 -14.58 -5.88
CA SER A 35 8.02 -14.97 -7.11
C SER A 35 6.98 -15.46 -8.13
N ARG A 36 6.67 -14.64 -9.14
CA ARG A 36 5.70 -14.93 -10.21
C ARG A 36 6.11 -14.21 -11.50
N PRO A 37 5.59 -14.60 -12.69
CA PRO A 37 5.79 -13.85 -13.92
C PRO A 37 5.39 -12.38 -13.75
N ILE A 38 6.20 -11.49 -14.30
CA ILE A 38 6.15 -10.06 -14.02
C ILE A 38 5.78 -9.29 -15.30
N PRO A 39 4.95 -8.23 -15.21
CA PRO A 39 4.72 -7.33 -16.34
C PRO A 39 6.05 -6.74 -16.80
N SER A 40 6.39 -6.93 -18.07
CA SER A 40 7.60 -6.35 -18.67
C SER A 40 7.42 -4.88 -19.07
N ALA A 41 6.20 -4.38 -19.05
CA ALA A 41 5.88 -2.99 -19.37
C ALA A 41 6.12 -2.07 -18.16
N PRO A 42 6.50 -0.79 -18.39
CA PRO A 42 6.48 0.23 -17.36
C PRO A 42 5.10 0.34 -16.71
N MET A 43 5.07 0.55 -15.39
CA MET A 43 3.83 0.75 -14.62
C MET A 43 3.86 2.07 -13.87
N PHE A 44 2.68 2.50 -13.44
CA PHE A 44 2.49 3.67 -12.61
C PHE A 44 2.50 3.29 -11.12
N ILE A 45 2.91 4.24 -10.29
CA ILE A 45 2.69 4.17 -8.84
C ILE A 45 1.39 4.93 -8.56
N GLU A 46 0.45 4.27 -7.91
CA GLU A 46 -0.86 4.83 -7.58
C GLU A 46 -1.13 4.73 -6.08
N PHE A 47 -1.74 5.77 -5.53
CA PHE A 47 -2.26 5.80 -4.17
C PHE A 47 -3.75 6.07 -4.24
N GLY A 48 -4.56 5.09 -3.88
CA GLY A 48 -6.01 5.19 -3.89
C GLY A 48 -6.59 5.02 -2.50
N GLN A 49 -7.54 5.88 -2.14
CA GLN A 49 -8.43 5.67 -1.01
C GLN A 49 -9.85 5.60 -1.56
N GLY A 50 -10.54 4.50 -1.26
CA GLY A 50 -11.92 4.29 -1.64
C GLY A 50 -12.69 3.64 -0.50
N LEU A 51 -14.01 3.74 -0.56
CA LEU A 51 -14.86 2.91 0.27
C LEU A 51 -14.80 1.47 -0.29
N PRO A 52 -14.79 0.43 0.56
CA PRO A 52 -14.95 -0.93 0.05
C PRO A 52 -16.27 -1.04 -0.71
N GLU A 53 -16.20 -1.32 -2.02
CA GLU A 53 -17.39 -1.69 -2.78
C GLU A 53 -17.89 -3.05 -2.27
N GLY A 54 -19.19 -3.14 -1.94
CA GLY A 54 -19.84 -4.40 -1.61
C GLY A 54 -20.21 -4.60 -0.14
N GLY A 55 -21.04 -3.71 0.42
CA GLY A 55 -21.91 -4.07 1.55
C GLY A 55 -21.39 -3.80 2.97
N LEU A 56 -20.22 -3.18 3.14
CA LEU A 56 -19.66 -2.79 4.45
C LEU A 56 -19.97 -1.35 4.87
N LEU A 57 -20.79 -0.60 4.09
CA LEU A 57 -21.24 0.76 4.43
C LEU A 57 -21.92 0.85 5.81
N LYS A 58 -22.51 -0.25 6.27
CA LYS A 58 -23.19 -0.38 7.56
C LYS A 58 -22.24 -0.46 8.76
N ASP A 59 -20.98 -0.82 8.54
CA ASP A 59 -19.95 -0.91 9.57
C ASP A 59 -19.12 0.38 9.67
N PHE A 60 -19.42 1.40 8.85
CA PHE A 60 -18.79 2.71 9.00
C PHE A 60 -19.32 3.39 10.27
N PRO A 61 -18.47 3.58 11.30
CA PRO A 61 -18.89 4.21 12.52
C PRO A 61 -19.13 5.69 12.23
N ASN A 62 -20.42 6.07 12.18
CA ASN A 62 -20.92 7.42 11.93
C ASN A 62 -20.64 7.94 10.49
N PRO A 63 -21.64 8.03 9.60
CA PRO A 63 -21.47 8.60 8.26
C PRO A 63 -21.09 10.10 8.25
N LYS A 64 -21.12 10.79 9.39
CA LYS A 64 -20.57 12.15 9.55
C LYS A 64 -19.06 12.18 9.79
N MET A 65 -18.46 11.06 10.19
CA MET A 65 -17.02 10.87 10.27
C MET A 65 -16.60 10.09 9.02
N GLY A 66 -16.36 10.82 7.93
CA GLY A 66 -15.75 10.24 6.73
C GLY A 66 -14.45 9.51 7.07
N PRO A 67 -14.00 8.55 6.25
CA PRO A 67 -12.73 7.87 6.50
C PRO A 67 -11.62 8.92 6.67
N GLU A 68 -10.71 8.70 7.63
CA GLU A 68 -9.58 9.61 7.80
C GLU A 68 -8.84 9.78 6.46
N PRO A 69 -8.45 11.02 6.10
CA PRO A 69 -7.77 11.27 4.83
C PRO A 69 -6.43 10.51 4.82
N MET A 70 -6.17 9.77 3.75
CA MET A 70 -4.85 9.19 3.50
C MET A 70 -3.85 10.33 3.31
N GLN A 71 -2.78 10.29 4.10
CA GLN A 71 -1.69 11.25 4.01
C GLN A 71 -0.41 10.54 3.57
N VAL A 72 0.28 11.14 2.60
CA VAL A 72 1.58 10.70 2.11
C VAL A 72 2.57 11.84 2.33
N ASP A 73 3.53 11.63 3.22
CA ASP A 73 4.55 12.64 3.55
C ASP A 73 5.59 12.78 2.42
N TRP A 74 6.06 11.66 1.88
CA TRP A 74 7.01 11.64 0.77
C TRP A 74 6.93 10.34 -0.05
N VAL A 75 7.45 10.42 -1.28
CA VAL A 75 7.63 9.27 -2.17
C VAL A 75 9.07 9.27 -2.70
N LYS A 76 9.72 8.12 -2.71
CA LYS A 76 11.03 7.92 -3.35
C LYS A 76 10.92 6.79 -4.37
N VAL A 77 11.39 7.05 -5.60
CA VAL A 77 11.40 6.07 -6.69
C VAL A 77 12.84 5.87 -7.14
N PHE A 78 13.25 4.61 -7.23
CA PHE A 78 14.61 4.23 -7.60
C PHE A 78 14.57 3.35 -8.84
N LYS A 79 15.48 3.62 -9.77
CA LYS A 79 15.78 2.65 -10.83
C LYS A 79 16.78 1.64 -10.27
N ILE A 80 16.41 0.37 -10.27
CA ILE A 80 17.33 -0.70 -9.90
C ILE A 80 18.35 -0.87 -11.05
N PRO A 81 19.66 -0.90 -10.77
CA PRO A 81 20.71 -1.09 -11.78
C PRO A 81 20.55 -2.37 -12.60
#